data_AF-A0A9Q0F7Z8-F1
#
_entry.id   AF-A0A9Q0F7Z8-F1
#
_cell.length_a   1.000
_cell.length_b   1.000
_cell.length_c   1.000
_cell.angle_alpha   90.00
_cell.angle_beta   90.00
_cell.angle_gamma   90.00
#
_symmetry.space_group_name_H-M   'P 1'
#
loop_
_entity.id
_entity.type
_entity.pdbx_description
1 polymer ?
#
loop_
_entity_poly.entity_id
_entity_poly.type
_entity_poly.pdbx_seq_one_letter_code
_entity_poly.pdbx_strand_id
1 'polypeptide(L)' 'RHQILAIASAGYRAIAFDFRGYGLSELPPEPEKGTFMDLVDDTVSLLDRLGISLSCWS' A
#
# COMPACT_ATOMS: atom_id res chain seq x y z
N ARG A 1 -4.15 -15.09 -6.37
CA ARG A 1 -4.79 -14.82 -5.05
C ARG A 1 -4.50 -15.87 -3.97
N HIS A 2 -3.74 -16.94 -4.26
CA HIS A 2 -3.42 -17.98 -3.25
C HIS A 2 -2.67 -17.45 -2.02
N GLN A 3 -1.76 -16.48 -2.20
CA GLN A 3 -0.98 -15.88 -1.10
C GLN A 3 -1.87 -15.15 -0.09
N ILE A 4 -2.79 -14.31 -0.56
CA ILE A 4 -3.72 -13.55 0.30
C ILE A 4 -4.60 -14.51 1.12
N LEU A 5 -5.11 -15.58 0.50
CA LEU A 5 -5.93 -16.58 1.19
C LEU A 5 -5.14 -17.36 2.24
N ALA A 6 -3.89 -17.72 1.95
CA ALA A 6 -3.03 -18.43 2.90
C ALA A 6 -2.75 -17.58 4.15
N ILE A 7 -2.44 -16.30 3.95
CA ILE A 7 -2.15 -15.36 5.04
C ILE A 7 -3.42 -15.07 5.87
N ALA A 8 -4.56 -14.89 5.21
CA ALA A 8 -5.84 -14.73 5.90
C ALA A 8 -6.21 -15.97 6.73
N SER A 9 -5.97 -17.18 6.20
CA SER A 9 -6.22 -18.44 6.91
C SER A 9 -5.31 -18.60 8.14
N ALA A 10 -4.14 -17.97 8.15
CA ALA A 10 -3.23 -17.94 9.28
C ALA A 10 -3.61 -16.87 10.33
N GLY A 11 -4.74 -16.17 10.18
CA GLY A 11 -5.25 -15.20 11.15
C GLY A 11 -4.76 -13.76 10.96
N TYR A 12 -4.06 -13.48 9.86
CA TYR A 12 -3.57 -12.13 9.54
C TYR A 12 -4.54 -11.37 8.63
N ARG A 13 -4.62 -10.05 8.81
CA ARG A 13 -5.30 -9.16 7.86
C ARG A 13 -4.33 -8.78 6.74
N ALA A 14 -4.44 -9.43 5.59
CA ALA A 14 -3.68 -9.06 4.41
C ALA A 14 -4.32 -7.86 3.68
N ILE A 15 -3.51 -6.87 3.30
CA ILE A 15 -3.91 -5.71 2.50
C ILE A 15 -3.02 -5.68 1.26
N ALA A 16 -3.63 -5.65 0.09
CA ALA A 16 -2.94 -5.44 -1.18
C ALA A 16 -3.50 -4.17 -1.80
N PHE A 17 -2.62 -3.21 -2.10
CA PHE A 17 -2.96 -1.97 -2.78
C PHE A 17 -2.25 -1.90 -4.12
N ASP A 18 -2.86 -1.23 -5.09
CA ASP A 18 -2.24 -0.96 -6.37
C ASP A 18 -1.47 0.35 -6.28
N PHE A 19 -0.18 0.35 -6.65
CA PHE A 19 0.59 1.59 -6.75
C PHE A 19 0.10 2.45 -7.92
N ARG A 20 0.39 3.75 -7.88
CA ARG A 20 0.03 4.72 -8.92
C ARG A 20 0.41 4.20 -10.31
N GLY A 21 -0.51 4.29 -11.26
CA GLY A 21 -0.32 3.80 -12.62
C GLY A 21 -0.46 2.29 -12.82
N TYR A 22 -0.82 1.53 -11.78
CA TYR A 22 -1.05 0.09 -11.86
C TYR A 22 -2.46 -0.30 -11.43
N GLY A 23 -2.95 -1.41 -11.97
CA GLY A 23 -4.22 -2.02 -11.54
C GLY A 23 -5.39 -1.04 -11.65
N LEU A 24 -6.02 -0.76 -10.51
CA LEU A 24 -7.15 0.17 -10.40
C LEU A 24 -6.75 1.57 -9.90
N SER A 25 -5.47 1.81 -9.63
CA SER A 25 -4.96 3.10 -9.20
C SER A 25 -4.71 4.02 -10.40
N GLU A 26 -5.00 5.31 -10.22
CA GLU A 26 -4.84 6.31 -11.26
C GLU A 26 -3.37 6.44 -11.70
N LEU A 27 -3.17 6.69 -12.99
CA LEU A 27 -1.86 7.06 -13.53
C LEU A 27 -1.65 8.56 -13.28
N PRO A 28 -0.58 8.96 -12.59
CA PRO A 28 -0.31 10.36 -12.33
C PRO A 28 0.01 11.07 -13.66
N PRO A 29 -0.50 12.30 -13.86
CA PRO A 29 -0.26 13.04 -15.09
C PRO A 29 1.19 13.55 -15.19
N GLU A 30 1.87 13.74 -14.06
CA GLU A 30 3.28 14.10 -14.00
C GLU A 30 4.19 12.86 -14.00
N PRO A 31 5.11 12.70 -14.96
CA PRO A 31 5.97 11.52 -15.06
C PRO A 31 6.93 11.36 -13.88
N GLU A 32 7.19 12.43 -13.12
CA GLU A 32 8.03 12.39 -11.93
C GLU A 32 7.31 11.80 -10.71
N LYS A 33 5.97 11.68 -10.71
CA LYS A 33 5.17 11.21 -9.56
C LYS A 33 4.92 9.70 -9.56
N GLY A 34 5.97 8.94 -9.85
CA GLY A 34 5.98 7.47 -9.79
C GLY A 34 7.27 6.95 -9.15
N THR A 35 7.91 7.77 -8.34
CA THR A 35 9.20 7.44 -7.72
C THR A 35 9.03 6.46 -6.58
N PHE A 36 10.14 5.88 -6.13
CA PHE A 36 10.15 5.04 -4.94
C PHE A 36 9.73 5.82 -3.68
N MET A 37 10.02 7.13 -3.60
CA MET A 37 9.58 7.96 -2.48
C MET A 37 8.07 8.17 -2.49
N ASP A 38 7.45 8.33 -3.66
CA ASP A 38 5.99 8.39 -3.77
C ASP A 38 5.33 7.10 -3.27
N LEU A 39 5.94 5.94 -3.54
CA LEU A 39 5.47 4.66 -3.01
C LEU A 39 5.53 4.60 -1.48
N VAL A 40 6.62 5.10 -0.88
CA VAL A 40 6.76 5.16 0.58
C VAL A 40 5.68 6.06 1.17
N ASP A 41 5.50 7.27 0.63
CA ASP A 41 4.53 8.24 1.12
C ASP A 41 3.10 7.72 1.00
N ASP A 42 2.76 7.09 -0.13
CA ASP A 42 1.46 6.44 -0.33
C ASP A 42 1.22 5.30 0.67
N THR A 43 2.25 4.50 0.93
CA THR A 43 2.14 3.37 1.86
C THR A 43 1.87 3.88 3.28
N VAL A 44 2.60 4.90 3.73
CA VAL A 44 2.37 5.52 5.05
C VAL A 44 0.98 6.13 5.11
N SER A 45 0.59 6.92 4.11
CA SER A 45 -0.74 7.55 4.07
C SER A 45 -1.88 6.53 4.05
N LEU A 46 -1.71 5.42 3.34
CA LEU A 46 -2.66 4.31 3.32
C LEU A 46 -2.81 3.69 4.71
N LEU A 47 -1.71 3.40 5.39
CA LEU A 47 -1.73 2.81 6.73
C LEU A 47 -2.39 3.75 7.74
N ASP A 48 -2.09 5.04 7.69
CA ASP A 48 -2.71 6.07 8.52
C ASP A 48 -4.23 6.13 8.29
N ARG A 49 -4.68 6.14 7.02
CA ARG A 49 -6.11 6.12 6.67
C ARG A 49 -6.82 4.85 7.11
N LEU A 50 -6.10 3.74 7.19
CA LEU A 50 -6.61 2.47 7.71
C LEU A 50 -6.53 2.36 9.24
N GLY A 51 -6.03 3.40 9.92
CA GLY A 51 -5.88 3.44 11.38
C GLY A 51 -4.80 2.50 11.91
N ILE A 52 -3.83 2.12 11.08
CA ILE A 52 -2.74 1.22 11.44
C ILE A 52 -1.57 2.06 11.94
N SER A 53 -1.47 2.18 13.26
CA SER A 53 -0.36 2.92 13.89
C SER A 53 0.95 2.16 13.75
N LEU A 54 1.92 2.77 13.08
CA LEU A 54 3.31 2.31 13.08
C LEU A 54 4.01 2.90 14.31
N SER A 55 3.87 2.27 15.46
CA SER A 55 4.39 2.78 16.74
C SER A 55 5.93 2.77 16.88
N CYS A 56 6.68 2.51 15.81
CA CYS A 56 8.12 2.23 15.87
C CYS A 56 8.98 3.17 15.00
N TRP A 57 8.48 4.35 14.65
CA TRP A 57 9.31 5.41 14.07
C TRP A 57 9.88 6.25 15.22
N SER A 58 10.96 5.76 15.85
CA SER A 58 11.84 6.54 16.74
C SER A 58 13.29 6.28 16.40
#